data_AF-A0A2N2YFR9-F1
#
_entry.id   AF-A0A2N2YFR9-F1
#
_cell.length_a   1.000
_cell.length_b   1.000
_cell.length_c   1.000
_cell.angle_alpha   90.00
_cell.angle_beta   90.00
_cell.angle_gamma   90.00
#
_symmetry.space_group_name_H-M   'P 1'
#
loop_
_entity.id
_entity.type
_entity.pdbx_description
1 polymer ?
#
loop_
_entity_poly.entity_id
_entity_poly.type
_entity_poly.pdbx_seq_one_letter_code
_entity_poly.pdbx_strand_id
1 'polypeptide(L)'
;MDEKNKNQINIDLPENVADGIYSNLAIITHSNAEFVIDFLSMLPGLPKAKVKSRIILTPAHAKRLLRALRENIQKFEQTHGDIKDNEINEGFPIMGPTGMA
;
A
#
# COMPACT_ATOMS: atom_id res chain seq x y z
N MET A 1 -11.54 -19.14 -31.65
CA MET A 1 -12.15 -17.80 -31.77
C MET A 1 -11.66 -16.99 -30.60
N ASP A 2 -10.74 -16.10 -30.91
CA ASP A 2 -9.86 -15.38 -30.00
C ASP A 2 -10.53 -14.13 -29.43
N GLU A 3 -10.77 -14.09 -28.12
CA GLU A 3 -11.12 -12.88 -27.38
C GLU A 3 -10.17 -12.69 -26.18
N LYS A 4 -8.88 -12.47 -26.45
CA LYS A 4 -7.87 -12.14 -25.43
C LYS A 4 -7.07 -10.88 -25.75
N ASN A 5 -7.71 -9.85 -26.30
CA ASN A 5 -7.12 -8.50 -26.33
C ASN A 5 -8.03 -7.52 -25.60
N LYS A 6 -8.17 -7.73 -24.28
CA LYS A 6 -8.72 -6.72 -23.38
C LYS A 6 -7.72 -5.59 -23.25
N ASN A 7 -8.08 -4.41 -23.77
CA ASN A 7 -7.46 -3.09 -23.56
C ASN A 7 -6.13 -3.12 -22.79
N GLN A 8 -5.02 -3.22 -23.51
CA GLN A 8 -3.75 -2.76 -22.96
C GLN A 8 -3.86 -1.24 -22.81
N ILE A 9 -4.14 -0.79 -21.58
CA ILE A 9 -4.00 0.61 -21.24
C ILE A 9 -2.51 0.91 -21.35
N ASN A 10 -2.15 1.83 -22.25
CA ASN A 10 -0.78 2.33 -22.29
C ASN A 10 -0.58 3.20 -21.06
N ILE A 11 0.23 2.74 -20.12
CA ILE A 11 0.51 3.43 -18.86
C ILE A 11 1.79 4.22 -19.10
N ASP A 12 1.66 5.55 -19.17
CA ASP A 12 2.82 6.43 -19.17
C ASP A 12 3.43 6.46 -17.76
N LEU A 13 4.74 6.25 -17.67
CA LEU A 13 5.49 6.30 -16.41
C LEU A 13 6.47 7.47 -16.49
N PRO A 14 6.11 8.63 -15.94
CA PRO A 14 6.99 9.80 -15.92
C PRO A 14 8.33 9.47 -15.24
N GLU A 15 9.43 9.99 -15.78
CA GLU A 15 10.79 9.75 -15.26
C GLU A 15 10.91 10.10 -13.77
N ASN A 16 10.26 11.18 -13.33
CA ASN A 16 10.27 11.61 -11.93
C ASN A 16 9.53 10.67 -10.96
N VAL A 17 8.75 9.71 -11.48
CA VAL A 17 8.06 8.68 -10.70
C VAL A 17 8.79 7.33 -10.82
N ALA A 18 9.59 7.13 -11.87
CA ALA A 18 10.25 5.87 -12.17
C ALA A 18 11.22 5.41 -11.07
N ASP A 19 11.88 6.35 -10.38
CA ASP A 19 12.79 6.06 -9.26
C ASP A 19 12.06 5.50 -8.02
N GLY A 20 10.74 5.67 -7.96
CA GLY A 20 9.92 5.27 -6.83
C GLY A 20 10.19 6.09 -5.56
N ILE A 21 9.45 5.77 -4.51
CA ILE A 21 9.60 6.41 -3.20
C ILE A 21 9.70 5.32 -2.14
N TYR A 22 10.82 5.27 -1.43
CA TYR A 22 11.00 4.33 -0.33
C TYR A 22 10.03 4.64 0.83
N SER A 23 9.43 3.59 1.38
CA SER A 23 8.63 3.63 2.61
C SER A 23 8.78 2.31 3.37
N ASN A 24 8.75 2.38 4.70
CA ASN A 24 8.82 1.23 5.59
C ASN A 24 7.66 1.18 6.60
N LEU A 25 6.67 2.07 6.45
CA LEU A 25 5.45 2.11 7.23
C LEU A 25 4.30 2.59 6.34
N ALA A 26 3.11 2.03 6.55
CA ALA A 26 1.88 2.54 5.96
C ALA A 26 0.82 2.73 7.04
N ILE A 27 0.13 3.88 7.02
CA ILE A 27 -1.02 4.16 7.89
C ILE A 27 -2.25 4.23 7.01
N ILE A 28 -3.28 3.46 7.36
CA ILE A 28 -4.53 3.41 6.60
C ILE A 28 -5.64 4.00 7.47
N THR A 29 -6.30 5.03 6.95
CA THR A 29 -7.52 5.59 7.51
C THR A 29 -8.63 5.52 6.47
N HIS A 30 -9.89 5.51 6.90
CA HIS A 30 -11.00 5.41 5.95
C HIS A 30 -12.29 6.05 6.47
N SER A 31 -13.17 6.34 5.52
CA SER A 31 -14.58 6.69 5.71
C SER A 31 -15.44 5.83 4.77
N ASN A 32 -16.74 6.08 4.75
CA ASN A 32 -17.63 5.43 3.77
C ASN A 32 -17.31 5.84 2.32
N ALA A 33 -16.69 7.01 2.11
CA ALA A 33 -16.39 7.52 0.78
C ALA A 33 -15.01 7.11 0.28
N GLU A 34 -14.01 7.02 1.17
CA GLU A 34 -12.61 6.94 0.76
C GLU A 34 -11.75 6.15 1.77
N PHE A 35 -10.68 5.55 1.25
CA PHE A 35 -9.55 5.01 1.98
C PHE A 35 -8.34 5.89 1.69
N VAL A 36 -7.67 6.36 2.73
CA VAL A 36 -6.45 7.15 2.64
C VAL A 36 -5.30 6.29 3.15
N ILE A 37 -4.31 6.06 2.30
CA ILE A 37 -3.09 5.32 2.62
C ILE A 37 -1.93 6.30 2.61
N ASP A 38 -1.37 6.54 3.78
CA ASP A 38 -0.13 7.29 3.94
C ASP A 38 1.05 6.33 4.00
N PHE A 39 2.01 6.51 3.09
CA PHE A 39 3.28 5.81 3.12
C PHE A 39 4.32 6.70 3.81
N LEU A 40 4.96 6.18 4.85
CA LEU A 40 5.90 6.90 5.67
C LEU A 40 7.29 6.26 5.61
N SER A 41 8.30 7.10 5.82
CA SER A 41 9.67 6.67 6.09
C SER A 41 10.03 7.04 7.52
N MET A 42 10.38 6.03 8.30
CA MET A 42 11.00 6.18 9.62
C MET A 42 12.47 5.78 9.51
N LEU A 43 13.37 6.73 9.74
CA LEU A 43 14.81 6.48 9.72
C LEU A 43 15.33 6.33 11.15
N PRO A 44 16.30 5.43 11.41
CA PRO A 44 16.94 5.32 12.71
C PRO A 44 17.50 6.67 13.18
N GLY A 45 17.33 6.98 14.46
CA GLY A 45 17.85 8.22 15.06
C GLY A 45 17.04 9.49 14.77
N LEU A 46 15.95 9.41 14.00
CA LEU A 46 15.02 10.53 13.83
C LEU A 46 13.76 10.34 14.68
N PRO A 47 13.32 11.37 15.43
CA PRO A 47 12.19 11.24 16.35
C PRO A 47 10.82 11.22 15.67
N LYS A 48 10.76 11.48 14.36
CA LYS A 48 9.50 11.62 13.62
C LYS A 48 9.59 10.93 12.27
N ALA A 49 8.59 10.09 11.99
CA ALA A 49 8.36 9.58 10.65
C ALA A 49 7.94 10.72 9.71
N LYS A 50 8.34 10.65 8.44
CA LYS A 50 7.94 11.60 7.40
C LYS A 50 6.99 10.94 6.43
N VAL A 51 5.86 11.59 6.13
CA VAL A 51 4.98 11.17 5.03
C VAL A 51 5.71 11.37 3.72
N LYS A 52 5.75 10.32 2.91
CA LYS A 52 6.47 10.25 1.65
C LYS A 52 5.52 10.27 0.46
N SER A 53 4.36 9.64 0.60
CA SER A 53 3.28 9.67 -0.39
C SER A 53 1.94 9.44 0.31
N ARG A 54 0.87 9.96 -0.30
CA ARG A 54 -0.52 9.72 0.11
C ARG A 54 -1.31 9.27 -1.11
N ILE A 55 -1.99 8.13 -1.00
CA ILE A 55 -2.89 7.62 -2.02
C ILE A 55 -4.31 7.57 -1.44
N ILE A 56 -5.26 8.15 -2.17
CA ILE A 56 -6.67 8.15 -1.81
C ILE A 56 -7.42 7.24 -2.79
N LEU A 57 -8.17 6.28 -2.26
CA LEU A 57 -8.86 5.26 -3.02
C LEU A 57 -10.34 5.22 -2.64
N THR A 58 -11.22 5.02 -3.61
CA THR A 58 -12.59 4.58 -3.29
C THR A 58 -12.57 3.19 -2.60
N PRO A 59 -13.58 2.81 -1.80
CA PRO A 59 -13.65 1.50 -1.15
C PRO A 59 -13.53 0.31 -2.12
N ALA A 60 -14.09 0.44 -3.32
CA ALA A 60 -14.01 -0.60 -4.35
C ALA A 60 -12.57 -0.81 -4.85
N HIS A 61 -11.82 0.28 -5.05
CA HIS A 61 -10.42 0.21 -5.48
C HIS A 61 -9.49 -0.27 -4.35
N ALA A 62 -9.77 0.09 -3.10
CA ALA A 62 -9.06 -0.45 -1.94
C ALA A 62 -9.19 -1.99 -1.85
N LYS A 63 -10.41 -2.54 -2.03
CA LYS A 63 -10.61 -4.00 -2.10
C LYS A 63 -9.87 -4.65 -3.27
N ARG A 64 -9.84 -4.00 -4.44
CA ARG A 64 -9.10 -4.51 -5.61
C ARG A 64 -7.60 -4.54 -5.34
N LEU A 65 -7.06 -3.47 -4.77
CA LEU A 65 -5.66 -3.37 -4.37
C LEU A 65 -5.28 -4.47 -3.39
N LEU A 66 -6.05 -4.68 -2.32
CA LEU A 66 -5.79 -5.73 -1.32
C LEU A 66 -5.69 -7.12 -1.96
N ARG A 67 -6.64 -7.47 -2.84
CA ARG A 67 -6.64 -8.77 -3.51
C ARG A 67 -5.40 -8.96 -4.38
N ALA A 68 -5.10 -7.98 -5.22
CA ALA A 68 -3.94 -8.02 -6.10
C ALA A 68 -2.63 -8.07 -5.28
N LEU A 69 -2.50 -7.27 -4.23
CA LEU A 69 -1.32 -7.25 -3.38
C LEU A 69 -1.11 -8.59 -2.69
N ARG A 70 -2.16 -9.15 -2.08
CA ARG A 70 -2.11 -10.47 -1.42
C ARG A 70 -1.68 -11.57 -2.38
N GLU A 71 -2.26 -11.60 -3.59
CA GLU A 71 -1.89 -12.60 -4.60
C GLU A 71 -0.42 -12.47 -5.04
N ASN A 72 0.10 -11.26 -5.17
CA ASN A 72 1.50 -11.04 -5.54
C ASN A 72 2.47 -11.40 -4.41
N ILE A 73 2.14 -11.08 -3.15
CA ILE A 73 2.91 -11.50 -1.98
C ILE A 73 2.98 -13.02 -1.90
N GLN A 74 1.83 -13.70 -2.02
CA GLN A 74 1.77 -15.15 -1.97
C GLN A 74 2.63 -15.82 -3.06
N LYS A 75 2.65 -15.25 -4.27
CA LYS A 75 3.51 -15.75 -5.37
C LYS A 75 4.99 -15.52 -5.07
N PHE A 76 5.32 -14.37 -4.50
CA PHE A 76 6.69 -14.05 -4.10
C PHE A 76 7.19 -15.05 -3.04
N GLU A 77 6.40 -15.31 -1.99
CA GLU A 77 6.74 -16.22 -0.90
C GLU A 77 6.90 -17.67 -1.35
N GLN A 78 6.04 -18.13 -2.27
CA GLN A 78 6.20 -19.46 -2.89
C GLN A 78 7.56 -19.64 -3.59
N THR A 79 8.19 -18.56 -4.03
CA THR A 79 9.47 -18.59 -4.77
C THR A 79 10.67 -18.30 -3.86
N HIS A 80 10.53 -17.41 -2.88
CA HIS A 80 11.64 -16.88 -2.08
C HIS A 80 11.60 -17.32 -0.61
N GLY A 81 10.59 -18.08 -0.21
CA GLY A 81 10.28 -18.40 1.18
C GLY A 81 9.38 -17.35 1.85
N ASP A 82 8.81 -17.74 2.98
CA ASP A 82 7.85 -16.91 3.72
C ASP A 82 8.48 -15.59 4.17
N ILE A 83 7.74 -14.50 4.01
CA ILE A 83 8.11 -13.22 4.61
C ILE A 83 7.91 -13.38 6.11
N LYS A 84 9.00 -13.26 6.86
CA LYS A 84 8.91 -13.26 8.32
C LYS A 84 8.21 -11.98 8.74
N ASP A 85 7.13 -12.14 9.50
CA ASP A 85 6.60 -11.06 10.33
C ASP A 85 7.69 -10.72 11.35
N ASN A 86 8.60 -9.82 10.98
CA ASN A 86 9.33 -9.09 12.01
C ASN A 86 8.26 -8.35 12.77
N GLU A 87 8.05 -8.70 14.04
CA GLU A 87 7.20 -7.97 14.96
C GLU A 87 7.57 -6.49 14.86
N ILE A 88 6.85 -5.75 14.03
CA ILE A 88 6.85 -4.29 14.06
C ILE A 88 6.23 -4.01 15.42
N ASN A 89 7.10 -3.81 16.43
CA ASN A 89 6.77 -3.54 17.82
C ASN A 89 5.31 -3.14 17.99
N GLU A 90 4.55 -3.98 18.69
CA GLU A 90 3.13 -3.87 19.06
C GLU A 90 2.82 -2.62 19.93
N GLY A 91 3.30 -1.44 19.53
CA GLY A 91 3.19 -0.19 20.27
C GLY A 91 2.60 0.96 19.47
N PHE A 92 2.32 0.78 18.17
CA PHE A 92 1.60 1.76 17.37
C PHE A 92 0.15 1.32 17.19
N PRO A 93 -0.83 2.06 17.72
CA PRO A 93 -2.22 1.66 17.64
C PRO A 93 -2.62 1.61 16.16
N ILE A 94 -2.96 0.41 15.68
CA ILE A 94 -3.83 0.21 14.51
C ILE A 94 -5.25 0.62 14.92
N MET A 95 -5.40 1.85 15.39
CA MET A 95 -6.66 2.46 15.75
C MET A 95 -6.64 3.85 15.16
N GLY A 96 -7.12 3.94 13.92
CA GLY A 96 -7.62 5.21 13.42
C GLY A 96 -8.68 5.74 14.40
N PRO A 97 -8.85 7.07 14.53
CA PRO A 97 -9.86 7.63 15.40
C PRO A 97 -11.20 6.98 15.08
N THR A 98 -11.79 6.39 16.12
CA THR A 98 -13.10 5.75 16.12
C THR A 98 -14.09 6.69 15.45
N GLY A 99 -14.88 6.13 14.53
CA GLY A 99 -15.79 6.88 13.67
C GLY A 99 -16.54 7.98 14.41
N MET A 100 -16.47 9.19 13.87
CA MET A 100 -17.50 10.19 14.12
C MET A 100 -18.68 9.81 13.23
N ALA A 101 -19.75 9.39 13.90
CA ALA A 101 -21.08 9.14 13.34
C ALA A 101 -21.69 10.43 12.78
#